data_AF-I7KQ28-F1
#
_entry.id   AF-I7KQ28-F1
#
_cell.length_a   1.000
_cell.length_b   1.000
_cell.length_c   1.000
_cell.angle_alpha   90.00
_cell.angle_beta   90.00
_cell.angle_gamma   90.00
#
_symmetry.space_group_name_H-M   'P 1'
#
loop_
_entity.id
_entity.type
_entity.pdbx_description
1 polymer ?
#
loop_
_entity_poly.entity_id
_entity_poly.type
_entity_poly.pdbx_seq_one_letter_code
_entity_poly.pdbx_strand_id
1 'polypeptide(L)'
;MNTDEVLKDETRMFKSGNSWVFRVTSKDKKVLNADQNTVFKKIIEPNAGKIIFKKLEAVDPSLDKFMDDFYQERGDLMKELEEK
;
A
#
# COMPACT_ATOMS: atom_id res chain seq x y z
N MET A 1 23.31 -9.37 -14.27
CA MET A 1 22.39 -9.69 -13.16
C MET A 1 20.98 -9.39 -13.66
N ASN A 2 20.09 -10.37 -13.66
CA ASN A 2 18.80 -10.31 -14.35
C ASN A 2 17.78 -9.57 -13.46
N THR A 3 17.31 -8.40 -13.89
CA THR A 3 16.29 -7.59 -13.20
C THR A 3 14.91 -8.19 -13.42
N ASP A 4 14.28 -8.60 -12.32
CA ASP A 4 12.83 -8.69 -12.14
C ASP A 4 12.02 -9.37 -13.26
N GLU A 5 11.97 -10.70 -13.24
CA GLU A 5 10.85 -11.42 -13.85
C GLU A 5 9.56 -10.99 -13.13
N VAL A 6 8.91 -9.96 -13.65
CA VAL A 6 7.54 -9.59 -13.28
C VAL A 6 6.68 -10.83 -13.53
N LEU A 7 6.19 -11.44 -12.46
CA LEU A 7 5.20 -12.51 -12.54
C LEU A 7 3.91 -11.92 -13.13
N LYS A 8 3.80 -11.98 -14.46
CA LYS A 8 2.60 -11.59 -15.19
C LYS A 8 1.65 -12.78 -15.20
N ASP A 9 0.71 -12.76 -14.28
CA ASP A 9 -0.41 -13.69 -14.27
C ASP A 9 -1.73 -12.90 -14.30
N GLU A 10 -2.72 -13.44 -15.01
CA GLU A 10 -4.02 -12.79 -15.14
C GLU A 10 -4.88 -13.14 -13.92
N THR A 11 -5.46 -12.12 -13.27
CA THR A 11 -6.38 -12.32 -12.15
C THR A 11 -7.70 -11.62 -12.41
N ARG A 12 -8.81 -12.31 -12.10
CA ARG A 12 -10.17 -11.78 -12.27
C ARG A 12 -10.76 -11.43 -10.91
N MET A 13 -11.43 -10.28 -10.83
CA MET A 13 -12.23 -9.95 -9.66
C MET A 13 -13.42 -10.89 -9.52
N PHE A 14 -13.81 -11.17 -8.28
CA PHE A 14 -15.03 -11.88 -7.97
C PHE A 14 -15.74 -11.26 -6.76
N LYS A 15 -17.04 -11.52 -6.65
CA LYS A 15 -17.86 -11.03 -5.54
C LYS A 15 -17.64 -11.91 -4.31
N SER A 16 -17.42 -11.29 -3.16
CA SER A 16 -17.33 -11.94 -1.85
C SER A 16 -18.12 -11.11 -0.83
N GLY A 17 -19.28 -11.64 -0.41
CA GLY A 17 -20.26 -10.89 0.36
C GLY A 17 -20.69 -9.60 -0.37
N ASN A 18 -20.51 -8.46 0.30
CA ASN A 18 -20.84 -7.13 -0.24
C ASN A 18 -19.66 -6.44 -0.95
N SER A 19 -18.54 -7.14 -1.17
CA SER A 19 -17.33 -6.57 -1.75
C SER A 19 -16.88 -7.28 -3.03
N TRP A 20 -15.99 -6.61 -3.78
CA TRP A 20 -15.24 -7.19 -4.90
C TRP A 20 -13.78 -7.37 -4.51
N VAL A 21 -13.22 -8.53 -4.84
CA VAL A 21 -11.86 -8.90 -4.43
C VAL A 21 -11.04 -9.47 -5.58
N PHE A 22 -9.72 -9.24 -5.55
CA PHE A 22 -8.75 -9.90 -6.42
C PHE A 22 -8.22 -11.17 -5.74
N ARG A 23 -7.90 -12.21 -6.52
CA ARG A 23 -7.21 -13.38 -5.98
C ARG A 23 -5.73 -13.09 -5.82
N VAL A 24 -5.20 -13.43 -4.65
CA VAL A 24 -3.77 -13.57 -4.38
C VAL A 24 -3.48 -15.06 -4.32
N THR A 25 -2.63 -15.57 -5.20
CA THR A 25 -2.31 -17.00 -5.22
C THR A 25 -1.36 -17.37 -4.08
N SER A 26 -1.24 -18.67 -3.77
CA SER A 26 -0.22 -19.16 -2.83
C SER A 26 1.21 -18.82 -3.25
N LYS A 27 1.45 -18.66 -4.57
CA LYS A 27 2.74 -18.22 -5.10
C LYS A 27 2.97 -16.74 -4.80
N ASP A 28 1.99 -15.88 -5.10
CA ASP A 28 2.06 -14.44 -4.83
C ASP A 28 2.24 -14.17 -3.34
N LYS A 29 1.47 -14.85 -2.48
CA LYS A 29 1.59 -14.76 -1.02
C LYS A 29 3.03 -15.02 -0.54
N LYS A 30 3.68 -16.06 -1.07
CA LYS A 30 5.06 -16.41 -0.74
C LYS A 30 6.04 -15.33 -1.20
N VAL A 31 5.91 -14.87 -2.45
CA VAL A 31 6.76 -13.80 -3.01
C VAL A 31 6.61 -12.50 -2.22
N LEU A 32 5.38 -12.15 -1.83
CA LEU A 32 5.07 -10.97 -1.04
C LEU A 32 5.48 -11.12 0.45
N ASN A 33 5.90 -12.30 0.89
CA ASN A 33 6.07 -12.65 2.31
C ASN A 33 4.90 -12.12 3.16
N ALA A 34 3.67 -12.43 2.72
CA ALA A 34 2.43 -11.91 3.30
C ALA A 34 1.67 -12.99 4.06
N ASP A 35 0.89 -12.55 5.03
CA ASP A 35 -0.05 -13.36 5.79
C ASP A 35 -1.43 -12.68 5.87
N GLN A 36 -2.31 -13.21 6.70
CA GLN A 36 -3.67 -12.68 6.88
C GLN A 36 -3.73 -11.31 7.56
N ASN A 37 -2.65 -10.88 8.23
CA ASN A 37 -2.57 -9.61 8.93
C ASN A 37 -1.83 -8.53 8.10
N THR A 38 -1.25 -8.92 6.97
CA THR A 38 -0.52 -8.01 6.10
C THR A 38 -1.46 -6.99 5.48
N VAL A 39 -1.17 -5.70 5.67
CA VAL A 39 -1.97 -4.59 5.14
C VAL A 39 -1.33 -4.01 3.89
N PHE A 40 -2.16 -3.64 2.91
CA PHE A 40 -1.75 -2.99 1.68
C PHE A 40 -2.47 -1.64 1.52
N LYS A 41 -1.74 -0.61 1.13
CA LYS A 41 -2.33 0.65 0.65
C LYS A 41 -2.82 0.46 -0.78
N LYS A 42 -4.10 0.75 -1.01
CA LYS A 42 -4.73 0.76 -2.34
C LYS A 42 -4.63 2.14 -2.97
N ILE A 43 -4.11 2.21 -4.20
CA ILE A 43 -4.03 3.42 -5.01
C ILE A 43 -4.67 3.12 -6.37
N ILE A 44 -5.60 3.96 -6.81
CA ILE A 44 -6.22 3.89 -8.13
C ILE A 44 -5.77 5.14 -8.89
N GLU A 45 -5.19 4.97 -10.08
CA GLU A 45 -4.81 6.12 -10.90
C GLU A 45 -6.05 6.91 -11.34
N PRO A 46 -5.96 8.23 -11.50
CA PRO A 46 -7.11 9.06 -11.87
C PRO A 46 -7.79 8.65 -13.19
N ASN A 47 -7.03 8.08 -14.12
CA ASN A 47 -7.52 7.58 -15.40
C ASN A 47 -8.21 6.20 -15.32
N ALA A 48 -8.30 5.61 -14.12
CA ALA A 48 -8.83 4.27 -13.85
C ALA A 48 -8.16 3.12 -14.63
N GLY A 49 -7.02 3.35 -15.28
CA GLY A 49 -6.31 2.34 -16.07
C GLY A 49 -5.46 1.39 -15.21
N LYS A 50 -5.17 1.77 -13.96
CA LYS A 50 -4.28 1.03 -13.07
C LYS A 50 -4.71 1.11 -11.62
N ILE A 51 -4.65 -0.04 -10.96
CA ILE A 51 -4.72 -0.17 -9.50
C ILE A 51 -3.40 -0.71 -8.99
N ILE A 52 -2.92 -0.18 -7.87
CA ILE A 52 -1.68 -0.58 -7.22
C ILE A 52 -1.99 -0.91 -5.77
N PHE A 53 -1.54 -2.09 -5.33
CA PHE A 53 -1.53 -2.48 -3.92
C PHE A 53 -0.09 -2.43 -3.43
N LYS A 54 0.24 -1.42 -2.62
CA LYS A 54 1.57 -1.28 -2.01
C LYS A 54 1.55 -1.91 -0.62
N LYS A 55 2.37 -2.94 -0.39
CA LYS A 55 2.52 -3.54 0.94
C LYS A 55 2.97 -2.44 1.91
N LEU A 56 2.27 -2.30 3.03
CA LEU A 56 2.76 -1.48 4.13
C LEU A 56 3.77 -2.33 4.89
N GLU A 57 4.97 -1.78 5.12
CA GLU A 57 5.86 -2.37 6.11
C GLU A 57 5.16 -2.28 7.46
N ALA A 58 5.40 -3.27 8.33
CA ALA A 58 4.96 -3.15 9.71
C ALA A 58 5.54 -1.84 10.22
N VAL A 59 4.67 -0.88 10.55
CA VAL A 59 5.15 0.41 11.02
C VAL A 59 5.95 0.12 12.28
N ASP A 60 7.24 0.43 12.24
CA ASP A 60 8.02 0.48 13.46
C ASP A 60 7.30 1.51 14.35
N PRO A 61 6.78 1.13 15.53
CA PRO A 61 6.06 2.06 16.39
C PRO A 61 6.86 3.32 16.74
N SER A 62 8.19 3.27 16.62
CA SER A 62 9.06 4.44 16.76
C SER A 62 8.95 5.44 15.60
N LEU A 63 8.59 5.00 14.40
CA LEU A 63 8.40 5.85 13.22
C LEU A 63 7.08 6.62 13.30
N ASP A 64 5.99 5.97 13.74
CA ASP A 64 4.71 6.67 13.97
C ASP A 64 4.88 7.78 15.01
N LYS A 65 5.55 7.47 16.11
CA LYS A 65 5.86 8.46 17.14
C LYS A 65 6.74 9.59 16.61
N PHE A 66 7.75 9.28 15.80
CA PHE A 66 8.59 10.31 15.17
C PHE A 66 7.78 11.22 14.25
N MET A 67 6.83 10.68 13.47
CA MET A 67 5.99 11.48 12.59
C MET A 67 5.07 12.39 13.42
N ASP A 68 4.42 11.87 14.46
CA ASP A 68 3.59 12.65 15.36
C ASP A 68 4.38 13.79 16.03
N ASP A 69 5.56 13.48 16.56
CA ASP A 69 6.47 14.46 17.18
C ASP A 69 6.93 15.52 16.16
N PHE A 70 7.30 15.10 14.93
CA PHE A 70 7.71 16.00 13.85
C PHE A 70 6.59 16.94 13.40
N TYR A 71 5.35 16.44 13.26
CA TYR A 71 4.19 17.27 12.91
C TYR A 71 3.82 18.24 14.02
N GLN A 72 3.98 17.87 15.30
CA GLN A 72 3.75 18.79 16.42
C GLN A 72 4.84 19.87 16.53
N GLU A 73 6.12 19.51 16.37
CA GLU A 73 7.23 20.46 16.46
C GLU A 73 7.33 21.43 15.26
N ARG A 74 6.80 21.04 14.09
CA ARG A 74 6.89 21.81 12.84
C ARG A 74 5.53 22.29 12.31
N GLY A 75 4.47 22.20 13.11
CA GLY A 75 3.10 22.52 12.69
C GLY A 75 2.93 23.90 12.06
N ASP A 76 3.72 24.89 12.50
CA ASP A 76 3.70 26.25 11.96
C ASP A 76 4.28 26.34 10.53
N LEU A 77 5.30 25.53 10.20
CA LEU A 77 5.90 25.47 8.86
C LEU A 77 4.98 24.78 7.83
N MET A 78 4.15 23.84 8.28
CA MET A 78 3.22 23.11 7.40
C MET A 78 1.97 23.94 7.05
N LYS A 79 1.49 24.78 8.00
CA LYS A 79 0.41 25.75 7.73
C LYS A 79 0.80 26.76 6.64
N GLU A 80 2.04 27.20 6.62
CA GLU A 80 2.55 28.17 5.63
C GLU A 80 2.62 27.58 4.20
N LEU A 81 2.69 26.25 4.07
CA LEU A 81 2.66 25.52 2.80
C LEU A 81 1.23 25.22 2.30
N GLU A 82 0.23 25.16 3.20
CA GLU A 82 -1.19 24.96 2.84
C GLU A 82 -1.87 26.25 2.34
N GLU A 83 -1.33 27.42 2.69
CA GLU A 83 -1.88 28.73 2.30
C GLU A 83 -1.36 29.25 0.92
N LYS A 84 -0.73 28.39 0.11
CA LYS A 84 -0.23 28.73 -1.23
C LYS A 84 -0.88 27.89 -2.34
#